data_AF-A0A442JR63-F1
#
_entry.id   AF-A0A442JR63-F1
#
_cell.length_a   1.000
_cell.length_b   1.000
_cell.length_c   1.000
_cell.angle_alpha   90.00
_cell.angle_beta   90.00
_cell.angle_gamma   90.00
#
_symmetry.space_group_name_H-M   'P 1'
#
loop_
_entity.id
_entity.type
_entity.pdbx_description
1 polymer ?
#
loop_
_entity_poly.entity_id
_entity_poly.type
_entity_poly.pdbx_seq_one_letter_code
_entity_poly.pdbx_strand_id
1 'polypeptide(L)'
;MSDDAPPETERPRSDCSWRKTMSKDDDVNHGSAASSRVLSRRNFLKVSVTGAAIASAGGLSACMTGPMAAGKTTKALARYQNTPNRGRRCGGCTHFREPNGCEIVAGAISPNGWCRFHEPLPA
;
A
#
# COMPACT_ATOMS: atom_id res chain seq x y z
N MET A 1 44.02 20.81 -46.79
CA MET A 1 44.87 21.18 -45.65
C MET A 1 43.99 21.92 -44.66
N SER A 2 43.58 21.43 -43.52
CA SER A 2 43.67 20.14 -42.81
C SER A 2 42.49 20.24 -41.82
N ASP A 3 41.56 19.29 -41.74
CA ASP A 3 41.70 18.06 -40.95
C ASP A 3 42.45 18.31 -39.64
N ASP A 4 41.71 18.56 -38.55
CA ASP A 4 42.12 18.09 -37.23
C ASP A 4 40.89 17.77 -36.38
N ALA A 5 40.72 16.48 -36.14
CA ALA A 5 39.68 15.86 -35.34
C ALA A 5 39.94 16.09 -33.84
N PRO A 6 38.90 16.02 -32.99
CA PRO A 6 39.08 16.07 -31.54
C PRO A 6 39.85 14.82 -31.04
N PRO A 7 40.73 14.93 -30.04
CA PRO A 7 41.32 13.77 -29.39
C PRO A 7 40.26 13.03 -28.57
N GLU A 8 39.86 11.86 -29.06
CA GLU A 8 39.26 10.81 -28.24
C GLU A 8 40.34 10.16 -27.38
N THR A 9 40.30 10.40 -26.07
CA THR A 9 40.82 9.57 -24.95
C THR A 9 40.70 10.49 -23.74
N GLU A 10 39.89 10.26 -22.71
CA GLU A 10 39.85 9.08 -21.86
C GLU A 10 38.49 9.04 -21.14
N ARG A 11 37.73 7.96 -21.30
CA ARG A 11 36.61 7.67 -20.39
C ARG A 11 37.22 7.16 -19.08
N PRO A 12 36.95 7.79 -17.90
CA PRO A 12 37.40 7.24 -16.65
C PRO A 12 36.75 5.86 -16.46
N ARG A 13 37.62 4.85 -16.43
CA ARG A 13 37.28 3.47 -16.19
C ARG A 13 36.47 3.37 -14.91
N SER A 14 35.37 2.65 -15.02
CA SER A 14 34.65 2.00 -13.93
C SER A 14 35.66 1.43 -12.93
N ASP A 15 35.86 2.12 -11.82
CA ASP A 15 36.49 1.56 -10.63
C ASP A 15 35.41 1.44 -9.56
N CYS A 16 35.14 0.19 -9.17
CA CYS A 16 34.17 -0.20 -8.16
C CYS A 16 34.62 0.23 -6.76
N SER A 17 34.75 1.54 -6.53
CA SER A 17 35.19 2.13 -5.27
C SER A 17 34.04 2.35 -4.27
N TRP A 18 33.13 1.38 -4.14
CA TRP A 18 32.12 1.35 -3.06
C TRP A 18 32.25 0.13 -2.14
N ARG A 19 33.31 -0.67 -2.28
CA ARG A 19 33.58 -1.85 -1.44
C ARG A 19 34.78 -1.66 -0.52
N LYS A 20 34.74 -0.70 0.41
CA LYS A 20 35.74 -0.66 1.49
C LYS A 20 35.29 0.12 2.73
N THR A 21 34.29 -0.40 3.45
CA THR A 21 34.21 -0.44 4.94
C THR A 21 32.82 -0.89 5.39
N MET A 22 32.57 -2.19 5.42
CA MET A 22 31.64 -2.78 6.39
C MET A 22 32.25 -4.12 6.81
N SER A 23 32.71 -4.19 8.05
CA SER A 23 33.30 -5.38 8.65
C SER A 23 32.80 -5.48 10.10
N LYS A 24 32.47 -6.72 10.49
CA LYS A 24 32.04 -7.23 11.80
C LYS A 24 30.56 -7.02 12.14
N ASP A 25 29.69 -8.00 11.92
CA ASP A 25 29.54 -9.33 12.55
C ASP A 25 28.88 -9.20 13.94
N ASP A 26 27.56 -9.40 13.98
CA ASP A 26 26.85 -9.86 15.17
C ASP A 26 26.12 -11.16 14.82
N ASP A 27 26.42 -12.15 15.65
CA ASP A 27 26.23 -13.58 15.47
C ASP A 27 24.89 -14.05 16.09
N VAL A 28 24.42 -15.21 15.62
CA VAL A 28 23.42 -16.12 16.23
C VAL A 28 21.91 -15.79 16.09
N ASN A 29 21.20 -16.53 15.24
CA ASN A 29 20.45 -17.73 15.68
C ASN A 29 19.94 -18.55 14.48
N HIS A 30 20.61 -19.66 14.19
CA HIS A 30 20.13 -20.73 13.31
C HIS A 30 19.24 -21.69 14.10
N GLY A 31 17.94 -21.43 14.09
CA GLY A 31 16.91 -22.42 14.39
C GLY A 31 16.55 -23.21 13.13
N SER A 32 17.25 -24.32 12.90
CA SER A 32 16.93 -25.33 11.87
C SER A 32 15.55 -25.95 12.10
N ALA A 33 14.68 -25.91 11.09
CA ALA A 33 14.12 -27.10 10.45
C ALA A 33 12.80 -26.81 9.69
N ALA A 34 12.76 -27.35 8.47
CA ALA A 34 11.57 -27.82 7.75
C ALA A 34 10.76 -26.83 6.90
N SER A 35 11.03 -26.97 5.59
CA SER A 35 10.01 -27.36 4.60
C SER A 35 9.17 -26.24 3.98
N SER A 36 9.62 -25.84 2.79
CA SER A 36 8.84 -25.24 1.72
C SER A 36 7.59 -26.08 1.40
N ARG A 37 6.51 -25.82 2.11
CA ARG A 37 5.14 -26.13 1.70
C ARG A 37 4.31 -24.94 2.07
N VAL A 38 3.98 -24.13 1.06
CA VAL A 38 2.71 -23.42 0.93
C VAL A 38 1.88 -23.48 2.22
N LEU A 39 2.16 -22.60 3.18
CA LEU A 39 1.26 -22.36 4.30
C LEU A 39 0.15 -21.44 3.78
N SER A 40 -0.58 -21.99 2.82
CA SER A 40 -1.88 -21.53 2.36
C SER A 40 -2.82 -21.61 3.54
N ARG A 41 -3.04 -20.47 4.23
CA ARG A 41 -4.29 -19.93 4.84
C ARG A 41 -5.31 -20.90 5.50
N ARG A 42 -5.03 -22.19 5.64
CA ARG A 42 -5.98 -23.28 5.89
C ARG A 42 -5.58 -24.16 7.07
N ASN A 43 -4.39 -23.94 7.66
CA ASN A 43 -3.95 -24.70 8.83
C ASN A 43 -4.00 -23.90 10.15
N PHE A 44 -4.64 -22.73 10.17
CA PHE A 44 -4.89 -21.95 11.40
C PHE A 44 -6.23 -22.29 12.09
N LEU A 45 -6.92 -23.35 11.65
CA LEU A 45 -8.16 -23.84 12.26
C LEU A 45 -7.97 -25.15 13.06
N LYS A 46 -6.77 -25.43 13.55
CA LYS A 46 -6.51 -26.57 14.46
C LYS A 46 -5.67 -26.13 15.66
N VAL A 47 -6.18 -25.17 16.42
CA VAL A 47 -5.80 -25.00 17.83
C VAL A 47 -6.76 -25.87 18.66
N SER A 48 -6.29 -27.09 18.89
CA SER A 48 -6.50 -27.96 20.05
C SER A 48 -7.72 -27.71 20.95
N VAL A 49 -8.74 -28.56 20.77
CA VAL A 49 -9.70 -28.98 21.80
C VAL A 49 -8.93 -29.80 22.85
N THR A 50 -8.74 -29.24 24.04
CA THR A 50 -8.59 -29.98 25.32
C THR A 50 -8.93 -29.05 26.49
N GLY A 51 -10.19 -29.14 26.92
CA GLY A 51 -10.71 -29.00 28.30
C GLY A 51 -10.23 -27.89 29.24
N ALA A 52 -11.08 -26.88 29.45
CA ALA A 52 -11.57 -26.47 30.78
C ALA A 52 -12.77 -25.51 30.58
N ALA A 53 -13.91 -25.80 31.23
CA ALA A 53 -15.10 -24.98 31.15
C ALA A 53 -14.88 -23.63 31.86
N ILE A 54 -14.97 -22.53 31.12
CA ILE A 54 -15.06 -21.18 31.67
C ILE A 54 -16.39 -20.61 31.22
N ALA A 55 -17.31 -20.40 32.16
CA ALA A 55 -18.54 -19.68 31.91
C ALA A 55 -18.20 -18.20 31.69
N SER A 56 -18.27 -17.72 30.45
CA SER A 56 -18.14 -16.30 30.13
C SER A 56 -19.43 -15.80 29.49
N ALA A 57 -20.26 -15.16 30.31
CA ALA A 57 -21.33 -14.28 29.86
C ALA A 57 -20.71 -13.02 29.21
N GLY A 58 -21.28 -12.58 28.09
CA GLY A 58 -20.98 -11.28 27.48
C GLY A 58 -20.12 -11.36 26.24
N GLY A 59 -20.73 -11.72 25.11
CA GLY A 59 -20.17 -11.43 23.81
C GLY A 59 -20.34 -9.95 23.50
N LEU A 60 -19.26 -9.22 23.25
CA LEU A 60 -19.32 -7.93 22.54
C LEU A 60 -18.01 -7.67 21.79
N SER A 61 -18.19 -7.33 20.52
CA SER A 61 -17.27 -6.57 19.66
C SER A 61 -16.11 -7.32 19.04
N ALA A 62 -16.41 -8.07 17.97
CA ALA A 62 -15.50 -8.20 16.85
C ALA A 62 -15.22 -6.80 16.28
N CYS A 63 -14.13 -6.17 16.72
CA CYS A 63 -13.59 -5.02 16.02
C CYS A 63 -13.11 -5.52 14.65
N MET A 64 -13.93 -5.24 13.63
CA MET A 64 -13.60 -5.46 12.23
C MET A 64 -12.32 -4.69 11.92
N THR A 65 -11.17 -5.37 11.98
CA THR A 65 -9.96 -4.93 11.30
C THR A 65 -10.22 -5.12 9.80
N GLY A 66 -10.98 -4.18 9.24
CA GLY A 66 -11.11 -4.04 7.80
C GLY A 66 -9.71 -3.91 7.18
N PRO A 67 -9.54 -4.37 5.93
CA PRO A 67 -8.25 -4.27 5.25
C PRO A 67 -7.79 -2.81 5.30
N MET A 68 -6.59 -2.58 5.85
CA MET A 68 -5.90 -1.30 5.73
C MET A 68 -5.66 -1.06 4.24
N ALA A 69 -6.61 -0.37 3.61
CA ALA A 69 -6.45 0.13 2.26
C ALA A 69 -5.16 0.94 2.23
N ALA A 70 -4.29 0.63 1.27
CA ALA A 70 -3.10 1.41 0.96
C ALA A 70 -3.45 2.91 1.04
N GLY A 71 -2.61 3.68 1.75
CA GLY A 71 -2.97 4.99 2.30
C GLY A 71 -3.77 5.88 1.36
N LYS A 72 -5.02 6.20 1.76
CA LYS A 72 -5.88 7.12 1.00
C LYS A 72 -5.29 8.53 0.98
N THR A 73 -5.50 9.24 -0.13
CA THR A 73 -5.09 10.64 -0.30
C THR A 73 -5.96 11.57 0.56
N THR A 74 -5.37 12.54 1.26
CA THR A 74 -6.13 13.51 2.05
C THR A 74 -7.00 14.41 1.16
N LYS A 75 -8.09 14.98 1.72
CA LYS A 75 -8.95 15.94 1.00
C LYS A 75 -8.18 17.12 0.41
N ALA A 76 -7.21 17.66 1.17
CA ALA A 76 -6.36 18.76 0.71
C ALA A 76 -5.53 18.37 -0.52
N LEU A 77 -4.84 17.23 -0.47
CA LEU A 77 -4.09 16.71 -1.61
C LEU A 77 -5.02 16.34 -2.78
N ALA A 78 -6.23 15.87 -2.54
CA ALA A 78 -7.19 15.58 -3.59
C ALA A 78 -7.83 16.84 -4.20
N ARG A 79 -7.52 18.04 -3.68
CA ARG A 79 -8.23 19.29 -4.02
C ARG A 79 -9.75 19.09 -3.93
N TYR A 80 -10.16 18.40 -2.87
CA TYR A 80 -11.56 18.05 -2.69
C TYR A 80 -12.38 19.31 -2.36
N GLN A 81 -13.55 19.40 -2.98
CA GLN A 81 -14.54 20.44 -2.77
C GLN A 81 -15.92 19.80 -2.59
N ASN A 82 -16.81 20.46 -1.84
CA ASN A 82 -18.16 19.95 -1.57
C ASN A 82 -19.18 20.25 -2.68
N THR A 83 -18.78 21.02 -3.69
CA THR A 83 -19.61 21.40 -4.84
C THR A 83 -19.10 20.74 -6.12
N PRO A 84 -19.99 20.50 -7.11
CA PRO A 84 -19.59 19.87 -8.36
C PRO A 84 -18.67 20.79 -9.18
N ASN A 85 -17.82 20.19 -10.02
CA ASN A 85 -16.95 20.93 -10.93
C ASN A 85 -17.40 20.69 -12.38
N ARG A 86 -18.05 21.70 -13.00
CA ARG A 86 -18.54 21.63 -14.39
C ARG A 86 -19.36 20.36 -14.67
N GLY A 87 -20.31 20.05 -13.78
CA GLY A 87 -21.14 18.84 -13.89
C GLY A 87 -20.48 17.54 -13.42
N ARG A 88 -19.17 17.52 -13.17
CA ARG A 88 -18.46 16.38 -12.58
C ARG A 88 -18.69 16.36 -11.07
N ARG A 89 -19.22 15.25 -10.56
CA ARG A 89 -19.52 15.06 -9.14
C ARG A 89 -19.19 13.65 -8.69
N CYS A 90 -18.90 13.49 -7.40
CA CYS A 90 -18.56 12.19 -6.82
C CYS A 90 -19.62 11.12 -7.11
N GLY A 91 -20.92 11.45 -7.08
CA GLY A 91 -21.98 10.48 -7.41
C GLY A 91 -21.98 9.95 -8.84
N GLY A 92 -21.22 10.57 -9.77
CA GLY A 92 -21.00 10.06 -11.13
C GLY A 92 -19.56 9.58 -11.37
N CYS A 93 -18.79 9.32 -10.31
CA CYS A 93 -17.39 8.95 -10.36
C CYS A 93 -17.20 7.44 -10.10
N THR A 94 -16.32 6.78 -10.84
CA THR A 94 -15.99 5.35 -10.67
C THR A 94 -15.39 5.01 -9.30
N HIS A 95 -14.73 5.98 -8.65
CA HIS A 95 -14.09 5.79 -7.34
C HIS A 95 -15.02 6.07 -6.15
N PHE A 96 -16.26 6.46 -6.40
CA PHE A 96 -17.22 6.76 -5.34
C PHE A 96 -17.75 5.47 -4.72
N ARG A 97 -17.84 5.47 -3.39
CA ARG A 97 -18.38 4.37 -2.61
C ARG A 97 -19.54 4.95 -1.81
N GLU A 98 -20.77 4.57 -2.17
CA GLU A 98 -21.96 5.02 -1.44
C GLU A 98 -21.88 4.67 0.05
N PRO A 99 -22.48 5.48 0.94
CA PRO A 99 -23.20 6.73 0.66
C PRO A 99 -22.30 7.99 0.62
N ASN A 100 -21.09 7.91 1.18
CA ASN A 100 -20.23 9.08 1.45
C ASN A 100 -18.74 8.73 1.46
N GLY A 101 -18.31 7.72 0.73
CA GLY A 101 -16.93 7.23 0.68
C GLY A 101 -16.25 7.42 -0.67
N CYS A 102 -14.92 7.38 -0.67
CA CYS A 102 -14.09 7.30 -1.87
C CYS A 102 -13.00 6.25 -1.68
N GLU A 103 -12.60 5.58 -2.75
CA GLU A 103 -11.43 4.70 -2.75
C GLU A 103 -10.13 5.51 -2.61
N ILE A 104 -10.05 6.66 -3.28
CA ILE A 104 -8.84 7.50 -3.33
C ILE A 104 -8.80 8.52 -2.19
N VAL A 105 -9.92 9.17 -1.87
CA VAL A 105 -9.96 10.27 -0.88
C VAL A 105 -10.27 9.74 0.51
N ALA A 106 -9.45 10.14 1.48
CA ALA A 106 -9.63 9.83 2.89
C ALA A 106 -10.80 10.61 3.52
N GLY A 107 -11.53 9.95 4.41
CA GLY A 107 -12.67 10.52 5.14
C GLY A 107 -13.96 10.54 4.32
N ALA A 108 -15.03 11.03 4.95
CA ALA A 108 -16.36 11.12 4.32
C ALA A 108 -16.39 12.24 3.25
N ILE A 109 -17.01 11.96 2.11
CA ILE A 109 -17.21 12.88 0.99
C ILE A 109 -18.69 13.00 0.62
N SER A 110 -19.07 14.10 -0.02
CA SER A 110 -20.43 14.33 -0.51
C SER A 110 -20.60 13.73 -1.91
N PRO A 111 -21.75 13.09 -2.24
CA PRO A 111 -22.07 12.70 -3.62
C PRO A 111 -22.12 13.90 -4.58
N ASN A 112 -22.36 15.11 -4.07
CA ASN A 112 -22.33 16.35 -4.85
C ASN A 112 -20.94 17.04 -4.85
N GLY A 113 -19.95 16.46 -4.16
CA GLY A 113 -18.58 16.99 -4.15
C GLY A 113 -17.79 16.64 -5.41
N TRP A 114 -16.53 17.07 -5.46
CA TRP A 114 -15.59 16.76 -6.54
C TRP A 114 -14.15 16.74 -6.02
N CYS A 115 -13.27 15.97 -6.67
CA CYS A 115 -11.83 15.99 -6.44
C CYS A 115 -11.06 15.86 -7.76
N ARG A 116 -9.76 16.18 -7.76
CA ARG A 116 -8.93 16.16 -8.98
C ARG A 116 -8.75 14.78 -9.62
N PHE A 117 -9.01 13.70 -8.87
CA PHE A 117 -8.95 12.32 -9.33
C PHE A 117 -10.29 11.80 -9.87
N HIS A 118 -11.24 12.70 -10.17
CA HIS A 118 -12.53 12.29 -10.70
C HIS A 118 -12.39 11.55 -12.03
N GLU A 119 -12.92 10.34 -12.12
CA GLU A 119 -13.07 9.60 -13.36
C GLU A 119 -14.55 9.27 -13.56
N PRO A 120 -15.17 9.71 -14.67
CA PRO A 120 -16.60 9.47 -14.90
C PRO A 120 -16.87 7.96 -15.00
N LEU A 121 -18.07 7.54 -14.58
CA LEU A 121 -18.53 6.18 -14.85
C LEU A 121 -18.52 5.92 -16.38
N PRO A 122 -18.12 4.71 -16.82
CA PRO A 122 -18.23 4.32 -18.21
C PRO A 122 -19.70 4.37 -18.65
N ALA A 123 -19.93 4.76 -19.90
CA ALA A 123 -21.25 4.84 -20.53
C ALA A 123 -21.84 3.44 -20.80
#